data_AF-A0A2D9Y5R0-F1
#
_entry.id   AF-A0A2D9Y5R0-F1
#
_cell.length_a   1.000
_cell.length_b   1.000
_cell.length_c   1.000
_cell.angle_alpha   90.00
_cell.angle_beta   90.00
_cell.angle_gamma   90.00
#
_symmetry.space_group_name_H-M   'P 1'
#
loop_
_entity.id
_entity.type
_entity.pdbx_description
1 polymer ?
#
loop_
_entity_poly.entity_id
_entity_poly.type
_entity_poly.pdbx_seq_one_letter_code
_entity_poly.pdbx_strand_id
1 'polypeptide(L)'
;MKKENNILEQLLTDDNDINEKELLDILSPFIKINNSNQDIIFLDSTLDFNLKSKLLLFLLGKKVSFLLGKAETDHIKAKDIIEETGIPKGSVLPNLKLLKDEKLVTSDSQGYFITSYQISKIKNRNILN
;
A
#
# COMPACT_ATOMS: atom_id res chain seq x y z
N MET A 1 27.75 36.54 -1.53
CA MET A 1 26.46 36.73 -0.83
C MET A 1 26.02 35.38 -0.31
N LYS A 2 25.91 35.21 1.01
CA LYS A 2 25.34 33.99 1.61
C LYS A 2 23.86 33.94 1.23
N LYS A 3 23.42 32.91 0.50
CA LYS A 3 21.99 32.61 0.39
C LYS A 3 21.51 32.30 1.81
N GLU A 4 20.64 33.15 2.35
CA GLU A 4 19.78 32.75 3.45
C GLU A 4 18.91 31.62 2.90
N ASN A 5 19.24 30.37 3.26
CA ASN A 5 18.37 29.24 2.95
C ASN A 5 17.02 29.53 3.59
N ASN A 6 15.98 29.67 2.76
CA ASN A 6 14.63 29.92 3.23
C ASN A 6 14.25 28.75 4.14
N ILE A 7 13.82 29.01 5.38
CA ILE A 7 13.51 27.95 6.34
C ILE A 7 12.44 26.97 5.82
N LEU A 8 11.59 27.43 4.90
CA LEU A 8 10.59 26.60 4.23
C LEU A 8 11.21 25.66 3.19
N GLU A 9 12.41 25.93 2.67
CA GLU A 9 13.16 24.99 1.81
C GLU A 9 13.54 23.71 2.58
N GLN A 10 13.58 23.74 3.91
CA GLN A 10 13.77 22.53 4.73
C GLN A 10 12.53 21.60 4.74
N LEU A 11 11.37 22.09 4.26
CA LEU A 11 10.18 21.26 4.04
C LEU A 11 10.20 20.57 2.68
N LEU A 12 11.14 20.92 1.80
CA LEU A 12 11.32 20.27 0.51
C LEU A 12 12.10 18.98 0.72
N THR A 13 11.57 17.88 0.21
CA THR A 13 12.24 16.58 0.14
C THR A 13 12.31 16.18 -1.32
N ASP A 14 13.50 15.82 -1.79
CA ASP A 14 13.74 15.41 -3.18
C ASP A 14 13.20 14.00 -3.47
N ASP A 15 13.00 13.20 -2.42
CA ASP A 15 12.35 11.90 -2.49
C ASP A 15 10.93 11.99 -1.95
N ASN A 16 9.98 11.37 -2.67
CA ASN A 16 8.73 10.95 -2.06
C ASN A 16 9.12 10.25 -0.76
N ASP A 17 8.74 10.80 0.39
CA ASP A 17 9.20 10.43 1.74
C ASP A 17 8.67 9.05 2.19
N ILE A 18 8.62 8.10 1.25
CA ILE A 18 8.35 6.69 1.41
C ILE A 18 9.73 6.03 1.50
N ASN A 19 10.11 5.63 2.71
CA ASN A 19 11.30 4.84 2.91
C ASN A 19 11.09 3.44 2.31
N GLU A 20 11.64 3.19 1.12
CA GLU A 20 11.52 1.90 0.41
C GLU A 20 11.94 0.71 1.28
N LYS A 21 12.95 0.91 2.13
CA LYS A 21 13.39 -0.08 3.10
C LYS A 21 12.29 -0.43 4.09
N GLU A 22 11.51 0.56 4.54
CA GLU A 22 10.37 0.30 5.42
C GLU A 22 9.29 -0.51 4.72
N LEU A 23 8.99 -0.21 3.45
CA LEU A 23 8.05 -1.03 2.68
C LEU A 23 8.55 -2.46 2.52
N LEU A 24 9.84 -2.64 2.23
CA LEU A 24 10.45 -3.96 2.13
C LEU A 24 10.35 -4.73 3.45
N ASP A 25 10.67 -4.09 4.57
CA ASP A 25 10.60 -4.70 5.90
C ASP A 25 9.16 -5.10 6.26
N ILE A 26 8.17 -4.26 5.90
CA ILE A 26 6.75 -4.54 6.12
C ILE A 26 6.26 -5.69 5.25
N LEU A 27 6.68 -5.78 3.99
CA LEU A 27 6.05 -6.66 3.01
C LEU A 27 6.78 -7.98 2.79
N SER A 28 8.11 -8.00 2.89
CA SER A 28 8.93 -9.16 2.56
C SER A 28 8.61 -10.43 3.37
N PRO A 29 8.10 -10.36 4.63
CA PRO A 29 7.68 -11.56 5.36
C PRO A 29 6.36 -12.15 4.86
N PHE A 30 5.54 -11.37 4.13
CA PHE A 30 4.13 -11.69 3.90
C PHE A 30 3.73 -11.84 2.43
N ILE A 31 4.43 -11.16 1.51
CA ILE A 31 4.12 -11.23 0.09
C ILE A 31 5.38 -11.36 -0.78
N LYS A 32 5.17 -11.89 -1.99
CA LYS A 32 6.06 -11.74 -3.14
C LYS A 32 5.29 -11.11 -4.30
N ILE A 33 6.00 -10.40 -5.16
CA ILE A 33 5.43 -9.86 -6.40
C ILE A 33 6.07 -10.63 -7.55
N ASN A 34 5.25 -11.26 -8.39
CA ASN A 34 5.74 -11.96 -9.56
C ASN A 34 6.32 -10.97 -10.56
N ASN A 35 7.58 -11.17 -10.95
CA ASN A 35 8.30 -10.23 -11.80
C ASN A 35 7.70 -10.11 -13.22
N SER A 36 7.06 -11.16 -13.74
CA SER A 36 6.54 -11.16 -15.13
C SER A 36 5.19 -10.48 -15.25
N ASN A 37 4.26 -10.72 -14.32
CA ASN A 37 2.87 -10.26 -14.41
C ASN A 37 2.44 -9.32 -13.27
N GLN A 38 3.32 -9.06 -12.29
CA GLN A 38 3.05 -8.19 -11.14
C GLN A 38 1.96 -8.74 -10.19
N ASP A 39 1.62 -10.03 -10.29
CA ASP A 39 0.69 -10.66 -9.36
C ASP A 39 1.27 -10.68 -7.96
N ILE A 40 0.44 -10.35 -6.98
CA ILE A 40 0.79 -10.37 -5.57
C ILE A 40 0.50 -11.76 -5.02
N ILE A 41 1.54 -12.45 -4.58
CA ILE A 41 1.49 -13.79 -4.01
C ILE A 41 1.58 -13.65 -2.50
N PHE A 42 0.51 -14.01 -1.79
CA PHE A 42 0.50 -14.10 -0.34
C PHE A 42 1.28 -15.33 0.13
N LEU A 43 2.15 -15.14 1.12
CA LEU A 43 2.92 -16.22 1.74
C LEU A 43 2.13 -16.89 2.88
N ASP A 44 2.55 -18.08 3.28
CA ASP A 44 1.88 -18.88 4.33
C ASP A 44 1.79 -18.16 5.68
N SER A 45 2.72 -17.24 5.96
CA SER A 45 2.70 -16.35 7.14
C SER A 45 1.43 -15.49 7.23
N THR A 46 0.68 -15.35 6.14
CA THR A 46 -0.56 -14.58 6.06
C THR A 46 -1.81 -15.43 6.27
N LEU A 47 -1.70 -16.75 6.51
CA LEU A 47 -2.87 -17.63 6.64
C LEU A 47 -3.83 -17.13 7.74
N ASP A 48 -3.27 -16.76 8.90
CA ASP A 48 -4.01 -16.27 10.06
C ASP A 48 -4.42 -14.79 9.96
N PHE A 49 -4.04 -14.11 8.88
CA PHE A 49 -4.37 -12.69 8.73
C PHE A 49 -5.85 -12.51 8.49
N ASN A 50 -6.43 -11.56 9.21
CA ASN A 50 -7.78 -11.10 8.91
C ASN A 50 -7.82 -10.43 7.53
N LEU A 51 -9.03 -10.30 6.99
CA LEU A 51 -9.25 -9.75 5.64
C LEU A 51 -8.74 -8.31 5.48
N LYS A 52 -8.81 -7.47 6.52
CA LYS A 52 -8.28 -6.10 6.46
C LYS A 52 -6.77 -6.11 6.24
N SER A 53 -6.05 -6.94 6.99
CA SER A 53 -4.59 -7.07 6.86
C SER A 53 -4.19 -7.62 5.48
N LYS A 54 -4.92 -8.61 4.94
CA LYS A 54 -4.68 -9.11 3.58
C LYS A 54 -4.91 -8.04 2.51
N LEU A 55 -5.97 -7.25 2.62
CA LEU A 55 -6.24 -6.15 1.70
C LEU A 55 -5.19 -5.04 1.79
N LEU A 56 -4.70 -4.72 3.00
CA LEU A 56 -3.60 -3.76 3.17
C LEU A 56 -2.32 -4.24 2.50
N LEU A 57 -1.94 -5.50 2.72
CA LEU A 57 -0.77 -6.11 2.06
C LEU A 57 -0.88 -6.03 0.53
N PHE A 58 -2.07 -6.34 -0.01
CA PHE A 58 -2.31 -6.25 -1.45
C PHE A 58 -2.15 -4.82 -1.99
N LEU A 59 -2.77 -3.83 -1.35
CA LEU A 59 -2.67 -2.43 -1.79
C LEU A 59 -1.24 -1.89 -1.64
N LEU A 60 -0.52 -2.29 -0.58
CA LEU A 60 0.90 -1.97 -0.42
C LEU A 60 1.76 -2.65 -1.50
N GLY A 61 1.44 -3.89 -1.91
CA GLY A 61 2.10 -4.55 -3.04
C GLY A 61 1.89 -3.79 -4.35
N LYS A 62 0.67 -3.30 -4.62
CA LYS A 62 0.40 -2.45 -5.81
C LYS A 62 1.19 -1.14 -5.77
N LYS A 63 1.34 -0.55 -4.58
CA LYS A 63 2.22 0.61 -4.36
C LYS A 63 3.66 0.31 -4.74
N VAL A 64 4.20 -0.85 -4.35
CA VAL A 64 5.57 -1.27 -4.74
C VAL A 64 5.70 -1.38 -6.25
N SER A 65 4.76 -2.05 -6.93
CA SER A 65 4.82 -2.19 -8.39
C SER A 65 4.82 -0.83 -9.11
N PHE A 66 4.04 0.14 -8.61
CA PHE A 66 4.06 1.51 -9.13
C PHE A 66 5.40 2.22 -8.87
N LEU A 67 5.92 2.17 -7.65
CA LEU A 67 7.20 2.80 -7.29
C LEU A 67 8.38 2.22 -8.09
N LEU A 68 8.34 0.92 -8.40
CA LEU A 68 9.34 0.26 -9.26
C LEU A 68 9.16 0.54 -10.76
N GLY A 69 8.17 1.36 -11.16
CA GLY A 69 7.85 1.64 -12.55
C GLY A 69 7.35 0.42 -13.34
N LYS A 70 6.85 -0.61 -12.64
CA LYS A 70 6.30 -1.83 -13.24
C LYS A 70 4.80 -1.76 -13.48
N ALA A 71 4.14 -0.78 -12.87
CA ALA A 71 2.74 -0.46 -13.09
C ALA A 71 2.58 1.05 -13.33
N GLU A 72 1.66 1.44 -14.21
CA GLU A 72 1.39 2.85 -14.50
C GLU A 72 0.67 3.57 -13.34
N THR A 73 -0.01 2.82 -12.48
CA THR A 73 -0.75 3.36 -11.33
C THR A 73 -0.75 2.36 -10.16
N ASP A 74 -0.80 2.87 -8.94
CA ASP A 74 -1.04 2.11 -7.70
C ASP A 74 -2.54 2.01 -7.34
N HIS A 75 -3.43 2.63 -8.13
CA HIS A 75 -4.87 2.60 -7.92
C HIS A 75 -5.48 1.32 -8.47
N ILE A 76 -6.40 0.73 -7.70
CA ILE A 76 -7.10 -0.48 -8.13
C ILE A 76 -8.58 -0.47 -7.76
N LYS A 77 -9.44 -0.89 -8.69
CA LYS A 77 -10.90 -0.92 -8.46
C LYS A 77 -11.27 -2.14 -7.64
N ALA A 78 -12.37 -2.04 -6.88
CA ALA A 78 -12.85 -3.15 -6.06
C ALA A 78 -13.11 -4.45 -6.86
N LYS A 79 -13.55 -4.36 -8.12
CA LYS A 79 -13.72 -5.53 -8.99
C LYS A 79 -12.40 -6.25 -9.25
N ASP A 80 -11.33 -5.50 -9.52
CA ASP A 80 -10.01 -6.04 -9.84
C ASP A 80 -9.35 -6.59 -8.56
N ILE A 81 -9.60 -5.96 -7.39
CA ILE A 81 -9.20 -6.54 -6.09
C ILE A 81 -9.84 -7.93 -5.91
N ILE A 82 -11.13 -8.08 -6.19
CA ILE A 82 -11.84 -9.37 -6.04
C ILE A 82 -11.25 -10.42 -6.99
N GLU A 83 -10.99 -10.04 -8.24
CA GLU A 83 -10.43 -10.92 -9.26
C GLU A 83 -9.00 -11.36 -8.90
N GLU A 84 -8.13 -10.43 -8.55
CA GLU A 84 -6.72 -10.72 -8.29
C GLU A 84 -6.47 -11.40 -6.94
N THR A 85 -7.27 -11.09 -5.91
CA THR A 85 -7.08 -11.69 -4.57
C THR A 85 -7.89 -12.96 -4.36
N GLY A 86 -8.92 -13.20 -5.18
CA GLY A 86 -9.92 -14.25 -4.97
C GLY A 86 -10.82 -14.04 -3.74
N ILE A 87 -10.72 -12.91 -3.04
CA ILE A 87 -11.54 -12.63 -1.87
C ILE A 87 -12.98 -12.31 -2.32
N PRO A 88 -14.02 -12.93 -1.73
CA PRO A 88 -15.39 -12.70 -2.15
C PRO A 88 -15.82 -11.22 -2.09
N LYS A 89 -16.64 -10.79 -3.06
CA LYS A 89 -17.20 -9.42 -3.11
C LYS A 89 -17.86 -8.98 -1.80
N GLY A 90 -18.61 -9.88 -1.16
CA GLY A 90 -19.29 -9.63 0.12
C GLY A 90 -18.34 -9.39 1.29
N SER A 91 -17.05 -9.68 1.11
CA SER A 91 -15.97 -9.44 2.08
C SER A 91 -15.11 -8.23 1.70
N VAL A 92 -14.78 -8.06 0.42
CA VAL A 92 -13.90 -6.96 -0.04
C VAL A 92 -14.53 -5.60 0.26
N LEU A 93 -15.76 -5.35 -0.18
CA LEU A 93 -16.36 -4.01 -0.08
C LEU A 93 -16.55 -3.51 1.36
N PRO A 94 -17.07 -4.33 2.31
CA PRO A 94 -17.16 -3.89 3.70
C PRO A 94 -15.79 -3.61 4.32
N ASN A 95 -14.78 -4.45 4.06
CA ASN A 95 -13.46 -4.26 4.64
C ASN A 95 -12.73 -3.04 4.04
N LEU A 96 -12.87 -2.77 2.74
CA LEU A 96 -12.35 -1.54 2.14
C LEU A 96 -13.00 -0.29 2.75
N LYS A 97 -14.30 -0.34 3.03
CA LYS A 97 -14.99 0.74 3.74
C LYS A 97 -14.41 0.95 5.15
N LEU A 98 -14.25 -0.12 5.92
CA LEU A 98 -13.65 -0.06 7.26
C LEU A 98 -12.22 0.52 7.22
N LEU A 99 -11.39 0.08 6.28
CA LEU A 99 -10.02 0.60 6.10
C LEU A 99 -10.00 2.09 5.76
N LYS A 100 -10.98 2.58 4.99
CA LYS A 100 -11.15 4.01 4.73
C LYS A 100 -11.58 4.77 5.97
N ASP A 101 -12.56 4.25 6.71
CA ASP A 101 -13.05 4.87 7.95
C ASP A 101 -11.93 4.95 9.00
N GLU A 102 -11.05 3.96 9.04
CA GLU A 102 -9.84 3.92 9.88
C GLU A 102 -8.70 4.82 9.36
N LYS A 103 -8.89 5.45 8.19
CA LYS A 103 -7.91 6.27 7.45
C LYS A 103 -6.60 5.52 7.18
N LEU A 104 -6.70 4.26 6.76
CA LEU A 104 -5.57 3.41 6.35
C LEU A 104 -5.51 3.23 4.83
N VAL A 105 -6.64 3.42 4.15
CA VAL A 105 -6.76 3.37 2.68
C VAL A 105 -7.47 4.63 2.20
N THR A 106 -7.11 5.11 1.03
CA THR A 106 -7.79 6.20 0.31
C THR A 106 -8.47 5.64 -0.92
N SER A 107 -9.50 6.32 -1.43
CA SER A 107 -10.08 5.99 -2.72
C SER A 107 -10.52 7.24 -3.47
N ASP A 108 -10.39 7.23 -4.78
CA ASP A 108 -10.92 8.24 -5.68
C ASP A 108 -11.66 7.62 -6.87
N SER A 109 -11.77 8.33 -7.99
CA SER A 109 -12.41 7.83 -9.22
C SER A 109 -11.63 6.72 -9.92
N GLN A 110 -10.32 6.60 -9.69
CA GLN A 110 -9.47 5.59 -10.32
C GLN A 110 -9.46 4.29 -9.51
N GLY A 111 -9.56 4.37 -8.18
CA GLY A 111 -9.65 3.19 -7.34
C GLY A 111 -9.23 3.44 -5.90
N TYR A 112 -8.89 2.34 -5.22
CA TYR A 112 -8.34 2.33 -3.88
C TYR A 112 -6.81 2.32 -3.95
N PHE A 113 -6.17 3.06 -3.05
CA PHE A 113 -4.72 3.19 -2.97
C PHE A 113 -4.27 3.59 -1.55
N ILE A 114 -2.96 3.52 -1.30
CA ILE A 114 -2.35 3.90 -0.02
C ILE A 114 -1.36 5.05 -0.26
N THR A 115 -1.49 6.13 0.51
CA THR A 115 -0.57 7.28 0.47
C THR A 115 0.68 7.05 1.33
N SER A 116 1.74 7.82 1.11
CA SER A 116 2.97 7.79 1.92
C SER A 116 2.69 7.91 3.42
N TYR A 117 1.85 8.89 3.80
CA TYR A 117 1.43 9.08 5.19
C TYR A 117 0.71 7.85 5.79
N GLN A 118 -0.09 7.15 4.99
CA GLN A 118 -0.80 5.95 5.44
C GLN A 118 0.15 4.76 5.65
N ILE A 119 1.22 4.64 4.88
CA ILE A 119 2.27 3.62 5.07
C ILE A 119 2.89 3.77 6.47
N SER A 120 3.33 4.98 6.83
CA SER A 120 3.91 5.26 8.15
C SER A 120 2.93 4.94 9.28
N LYS A 121 1.64 5.21 9.06
CA LYS A 121 0.59 4.91 10.04
C LYS A 121 0.32 3.40 10.19
N ILE A 122 0.32 2.63 9.11
CA ILE A 122 0.14 1.17 9.13
C ILE A 122 1.26 0.53 9.94
N LYS A 123 2.51 0.97 9.71
CA LYS A 123 3.70 0.54 10.46
C LYS A 123 3.55 0.81 11.96
N ASN A 124 3.25 2.04 12.35
CA ASN A 124 3.19 2.45 13.76
C ASN A 124 2.09 1.75 14.56
N ARG A 125 1.07 1.21 13.89
CA ARG A 125 -0.06 0.52 14.53
C ARG A 125 0.11 -1.00 14.62
N ASN A 126 1.21 -1.57 14.08
CA ASN A 126 1.43 -3.03 14.04
C ASN A 126 0.21 -3.80 13.49
N ILE A 127 -0.46 -3.29 12.45
CA ILE A 127 -1.69 -3.89 11.91
C ILE A 127 -1.42 -5.22 11.17
N LEU A 128 -0.17 -5.39 10.75
CA LEU A 128 0.32 -6.52 9.97
C LEU A 128 1.18 -7.49 10.80
N ASN A 129 1.24 -7.31 12.12
CA ASN A 129 2.00 -8.15 13.05
C ASN A 129 1.08 -8.86 14.05
#